data_AF-A0A7C5CP58-F1
#
_entry.id   AF-A0A7C5CP58-F1
#
_cell.length_a   1.000
_cell.length_b   1.000
_cell.length_c   1.000
_cell.angle_alpha   90.00
_cell.angle_beta   90.00
_cell.angle_gamma   90.00
#
_symmetry.space_group_name_H-M   'P 1'
#
loop_
_entity.id
_entity.type
_entity.pdbx_description
1 polymer ?
#
loop_
_entity_poly.entity_id
_entity_poly.type
_entity_poly.pdbx_seq_one_letter_code
_entity_poly.pdbx_strand_id
1 'polypeptide(L)' 'MKSQLSLAISAALLCLASTSVNASSHREAPFITQQPKVDATDFYLFRSYEAGREDYVTLIANYNPLQDAYGGPNYFS' A
#
# COMPACT_ATOMS: atom_id res chain seq x y z
N MET A 1 13.70 -12.18 -39.19
CA MET A 1 14.40 -13.00 -38.16
C MET A 1 15.45 -12.21 -37.38
N LYS A 2 16.38 -11.48 -38.03
CA LYS A 2 17.41 -10.68 -37.33
C LYS A 2 16.86 -9.63 -36.35
N SER A 3 15.83 -8.87 -36.76
CA SER A 3 15.16 -7.88 -35.90
C SER A 3 14.50 -8.50 -34.65
N GLN A 4 13.88 -9.67 -34.79
CA GLN A 4 13.27 -10.40 -33.67
C GLN A 4 14.32 -10.90 -32.67
N LEU A 5 15.46 -11.36 -33.18
CA LEU A 5 16.59 -11.78 -32.35
C LEU A 5 17.21 -10.61 -31.60
N SER A 6 17.40 -9.46 -32.26
CA SER A 6 17.87 -8.23 -31.63
C SER A 6 16.93 -7.72 -30.53
N LEU A 7 15.61 -7.86 -30.74
CA LEU A 7 14.60 -7.49 -29.75
C LEU A 7 14.66 -8.41 -28.52
N ALA A 8 14.75 -9.72 -28.75
CA ALA A 8 14.87 -10.71 -27.68
C ALA A 8 16.15 -10.52 -26.84
N ILE A 9 17.28 -10.24 -27.49
CA ILE A 9 18.54 -9.95 -26.80
C ILE A 9 18.43 -8.67 -25.97
N SER A 10 17.84 -7.62 -26.54
CA SER A 10 17.67 -6.34 -25.82
C SER A 10 16.75 -6.50 -24.59
N ALA A 11 15.65 -7.23 -24.72
CA ALA A 11 14.75 -7.51 -23.60
C ALA A 11 15.44 -8.34 -22.49
N ALA A 12 16.23 -9.35 -22.86
CA ALA A 12 16.99 -10.15 -21.90
C ALA A 12 18.03 -9.31 -21.15
N LEU A 13 18.73 -8.41 -21.84
CA LEU A 13 19.70 -7.49 -21.23
C LEU A 13 19.02 -6.51 -20.27
N LEU A 14 17.82 -6.00 -20.60
CA LEU A 14 17.03 -5.15 -19.70
C LEU A 14 16.61 -5.87 -18.41
N CYS A 15 16.21 -7.14 -18.50
CA CYS A 15 15.90 -7.96 -17.32
C CYS A 15 17.13 -8.29 -16.47
N LEU A 16 18.32 -8.38 -17.07
CA LEU A 16 19.57 -8.60 -16.33
C LEU A 16 20.10 -7.31 -15.72
N ALA A 17 19.78 -6.17 -16.31
CA ALA A 17 20.16 -4.83 -15.83
C ALA A 17 19.16 -4.25 -14.82
N SER A 18 18.05 -4.93 -14.53
CA SER A 18 17.10 -4.46 -13.53
C SER A 18 17.73 -4.47 -12.14
N THR A 19 17.85 -3.29 -11.55
CA THR A 19 18.34 -3.12 -10.19
C THR A 19 17.22 -3.45 -9.19
N SER A 20 17.61 -3.85 -7.98
CA SER A 20 16.68 -4.09 -6.89
C SER A 20 15.90 -2.80 -6.58
N VAL A 21 14.61 -2.77 -6.92
CA VAL A 21 13.71 -1.72 -6.45
C VAL A 21 13.37 -2.03 -5.00
N ASN A 22 13.88 -1.20 -4.09
CA ASN A 22 13.37 -1.17 -2.72
C ASN A 22 12.01 -0.47 -2.79
N ALA A 23 10.93 -1.23 -2.84
CA ALA A 23 9.61 -0.66 -2.58
C ALA A 23 9.66 -0.15 -1.13
N SER A 24 9.54 1.18 -0.97
CA SER A 24 9.38 1.76 0.36
C SER A 24 8.06 1.23 0.92
N SER A 25 8.10 0.28 1.85
CA SER A 25 6.93 0.07 2.69
C SER A 25 6.78 1.30 3.58
N HIS A 26 5.55 1.69 3.86
CA HIS A 26 5.21 2.74 4.81
C HIS A 26 5.50 2.27 6.25
N ARG A 27 6.69 1.71 6.53
CA ARG A 27 7.12 1.53 7.91
C ARG A 27 7.44 2.93 8.41
N GLU A 28 6.38 3.60 8.84
CA GLU A 28 6.41 4.94 9.40
C GLU A 28 7.46 4.97 10.49
N ALA A 29 8.20 6.08 10.55
CA ALA A 29 9.15 6.51 11.56
C ALA A 29 9.87 5.41 12.40
N PRO A 30 11.21 5.44 12.54
CA PRO A 30 11.99 4.46 13.31
C PRO A 30 11.42 4.03 14.68
N PHE A 31 10.70 4.92 15.37
CA PHE A 31 9.99 4.62 16.61
C PHE A 31 8.75 3.71 16.46
N ILE A 32 7.91 3.95 15.44
CA ILE A 32 6.69 3.17 15.16
C ILE A 32 7.04 1.74 14.73
N THR A 33 8.20 1.54 14.09
CA THR A 33 8.67 0.19 13.72
C THR A 33 8.86 -0.76 14.92
N GLN A 34 9.05 -0.22 16.13
CA GLN A 34 9.15 -1.00 17.38
C GLN A 34 7.79 -1.19 18.06
N GLN A 35 6.74 -0.53 17.57
CA GLN A 35 5.39 -0.54 18.14
C GLN A 35 4.36 -0.87 17.05
N PRO A 36 4.33 -2.12 16.55
CA PRO A 36 3.52 -2.50 15.39
C PRO A 36 2.00 -2.29 15.57
N LYS A 37 1.51 -2.17 16.81
CA LYS A 37 0.09 -1.91 17.12
C LYS A 37 -0.36 -0.49 16.78
N VAL A 38 0.56 0.47 16.69
CA VAL A 38 0.27 1.86 16.32
C VAL A 38 0.74 2.18 14.90
N ASP A 39 1.22 1.17 14.17
CA ASP A 39 1.61 1.27 12.77
C ASP A 39 0.36 1.16 11.90
N ALA A 40 0.04 2.23 11.16
CA ALA A 40 -1.11 2.25 10.26
C ALA A 40 -0.73 1.56 8.94
N THR A 41 -1.47 0.54 8.54
CA THR A 41 -1.20 -0.14 7.26
C THR A 41 -1.70 0.69 6.08
N ASP A 42 -2.83 1.39 6.27
CA ASP A 42 -3.47 2.21 5.25
C ASP A 42 -4.18 3.39 5.90
N PHE A 43 -4.06 4.58 5.28
CA PHE A 43 -4.75 5.79 5.70
C PHE A 43 -5.37 6.50 4.50
N TYR A 44 -6.67 6.78 4.58
CA TYR A 44 -7.44 7.46 3.54
C TYR A 44 -8.05 8.75 4.07
N LEU A 45 -7.99 9.81 3.26
CA LEU A 45 -8.51 11.12 3.56
C LEU A 45 -9.22 11.70 2.35
N PHE A 46 -10.52 11.99 2.47
CA PHE A 46 -11.31 12.56 1.38
C PHE A 46 -12.47 13.39 1.90
N ARG A 47 -12.93 14.37 1.11
CA ARG A 47 -14.15 15.12 1.41
C ARG A 47 -15.35 14.17 1.34
N SER A 48 -16.28 14.29 2.29
CA SER A 48 -17.45 13.41 2.35
C SER A 48 -18.26 13.47 1.04
N TYR A 49 -18.74 12.30 0.59
CA TYR A 49 -19.66 12.15 -0.53
C TYR A 49 -21.12 11.98 -0.09
N GLU A 50 -21.37 11.90 1.22
CA GLU A 50 -22.70 11.74 1.79
C GLU A 50 -23.49 13.06 1.66
N ALA A 51 -24.72 12.98 1.12
CA ALA A 51 -25.58 14.15 0.93
C ALA A 51 -25.87 14.86 2.26
N GLY A 52 -25.68 16.18 2.31
CA GLY A 52 -25.84 16.98 3.53
C GLY A 52 -24.64 16.99 4.48
N ARG A 53 -23.51 16.40 4.08
CA ARG A 53 -22.24 16.41 4.84
C ARG A 53 -21.08 17.01 4.06
N GLU A 54 -21.36 17.96 3.19
CA GLU A 54 -20.39 18.53 2.28
C GLU A 54 -19.22 19.19 3.04
N ASP A 55 -19.45 19.74 4.23
CA ASP A 55 -18.40 20.39 5.04
C ASP A 55 -17.53 19.44 5.86
N TYR A 56 -17.69 18.12 5.69
CA TYR A 56 -16.93 17.10 6.41
C TYR A 56 -15.81 16.50 5.57
N VAL A 57 -14.74 16.10 6.26
CA VAL A 57 -13.68 15.26 5.72
C VAL A 57 -13.75 13.91 6.43
N THR A 58 -13.76 12.84 5.64
CA THR A 58 -13.76 11.46 6.10
C THR A 58 -12.33 10.95 6.21
N LEU A 59 -12.01 10.41 7.38
CA LEU A 59 -10.74 9.77 7.69
C LEU A 59 -10.99 8.28 7.93
N ILE A 60 -10.19 7.42 7.29
CA ILE A 60 -10.21 5.96 7.52
C ILE A 60 -8.78 5.51 7.75
N ALA A 61 -8.55 4.73 8.80
CA ALA A 61 -7.25 4.21 9.19
C ALA A 61 -7.33 2.72 9.55
N ASN A 62 -6.42 1.92 9.03
CA ASN A 62 -6.28 0.50 9.37
C ASN A 62 -5.02 0.29 10.22
N TYR A 63 -5.12 -0.50 11.28
CA TYR A 63 -4.02 -0.79 12.20
C TYR A 63 -3.90 -2.29 12.47
N ASN A 64 -2.68 -2.76 12.75
CA ASN A 64 -2.47 -4.14 13.16
C ASN A 64 -2.97 -4.40 14.59
N PRO A 65 -3.61 -5.55 14.90
CA PRO A 65 -3.88 -6.72 14.04
C PRO A 65 -5.30 -6.73 13.45
N LEU A 66 -6.00 -5.60 13.40
CA LEU A 66 -7.41 -5.53 12.98
C LEU A 66 -7.58 -5.25 11.48
N GLN A 67 -6.54 -5.45 10.68
CA GLN A 67 -6.51 -5.22 9.24
C GLN A 67 -7.13 -6.36 8.42
N ASP A 68 -7.40 -7.52 9.05
CA ASP A 68 -8.03 -8.65 8.37
C ASP A 68 -9.43 -8.27 7.87
N ALA A 69 -9.81 -8.72 6.68
CA ALA A 69 -11.09 -8.37 6.06
C ALA A 69 -12.33 -8.77 6.91
N TYR A 70 -12.17 -9.76 7.79
CA TYR A 70 -13.19 -10.19 8.77
C TYR A 70 -13.09 -9.47 10.13
N GLY A 71 -12.04 -8.68 10.37
CA GLY A 71 -11.73 -7.96 11.61
C GLY A 71 -12.40 -6.58 11.75
N GLY A 72 -13.15 -6.14 10.73
CA GLY A 72 -14.13 -5.06 10.88
C GLY A 72 -15.17 -5.40 11.96
N PRO A 73 -15.90 -4.42 12.54
CA PRO A 73 -16.39 -4.36 13.93
C PRO A 73 -17.44 -5.41 14.34
N ASN A 74 -17.14 -6.69 14.15
CA ASN A 74 -17.89 -7.83 14.63
C ASN A 74 -17.07 -8.48 15.73
N TYR A 75 -17.21 -7.93 16.94
CA TYR A 75 -16.79 -8.61 18.15
C TYR A 75 -17.75 -9.80 18.34
N PHE A 76 -17.26 -11.03 18.12
CA PHE A 76 -18.03 -12.22 18.47
C PHE A 76 -18.34 -12.21 19.97
N SER A 77 -19.59 -12.51 20.30
CA SER A 77 -20.21 -12.52 21.63
C SER A 77 -19.66 -13.61 22.54
#